data_AF-A0AAD9MLQ3-F1
#
_entry.id   AF-A0AAD9MLQ3-F1
#
_cell.length_a   1.000
_cell.length_b   1.000
_cell.length_c   1.000
_cell.angle_alpha   90.00
_cell.angle_beta   90.00
_cell.angle_gamma   90.00
#
_symmetry.space_group_name_H-M   'P 1'
#
loop_
_entity.id
_entity.type
_entity.pdbx_description
1 polymer ?
#
loop_
_entity_poly.entity_id
_entity_poly.type
_entity_poly.pdbx_seq_one_letter_code
_entity_poly.pdbx_strand_id
1 'polypeptide(L)'
;MDRPKSAKKAAKAKAKARPQPAGEPLPDPLSPTMVKMHYIGIFVTFLVVLVGLAGVMVLLDAEKGEKWYSQTKFAELWKSFTERNPFTTTVCVNGGMATIVFLGKRLYKHGQAVKALKAR
;
A
#
# COMPACT_ATOMS: atom_id res chain seq x y z
N MET A 1 -13.73 49.86 -12.87
CA MET A 1 -12.97 49.00 -13.82
C MET A 1 -13.42 47.56 -13.63
N ASP A 2 -14.55 47.21 -14.25
CA ASP A 2 -15.14 45.87 -14.17
C ASP A 2 -14.50 44.94 -15.20
N ARG A 3 -13.71 43.96 -14.74
CA ARG A 3 -13.25 42.86 -15.60
C ARG A 3 -14.45 41.97 -15.94
N PRO A 4 -14.73 41.69 -17.23
CA PRO A 4 -15.91 40.95 -17.60
C PRO A 4 -15.81 39.48 -17.15
N LYS A 5 -16.80 39.06 -16.34
CA LYS A 5 -16.98 37.68 -15.82
C LYS A 5 -17.08 36.62 -16.94
N SER A 6 -17.22 37.02 -18.21
CA SER A 6 -17.32 36.14 -19.39
C SER A 6 -16.00 35.43 -19.74
N ALA A 7 -14.84 36.05 -19.48
CA ALA A 7 -13.54 35.45 -19.79
C ALA A 7 -13.23 34.22 -18.90
N LYS A 8 -13.66 34.26 -17.63
CA LYS A 8 -13.51 33.11 -16.70
C LYS A 8 -14.39 31.92 -17.07
N LYS A 9 -15.56 32.16 -17.68
CA LYS A 9 -16.46 31.08 -18.15
C LYS A 9 -15.91 30.40 -19.42
N ALA A 10 -15.34 31.17 -20.35
CA ALA A 10 -14.72 30.63 -21.56
C ALA A 10 -13.45 29.79 -21.26
N ALA A 11 -12.64 30.22 -20.28
CA ALA A 11 -11.47 29.44 -19.83
C ALA A 11 -11.86 28.12 -19.13
N LYS A 12 -12.96 28.11 -18.36
CA LYS A 12 -13.50 26.88 -17.76
C LYS A 12 -14.13 25.92 -18.79
N ALA A 13 -14.67 26.44 -19.88
CA ALA A 13 -15.23 25.61 -20.96
C ALA A 13 -14.14 24.94 -21.80
N LYS A 14 -13.05 25.63 -22.13
CA LYS A 14 -11.93 25.07 -22.92
C LYS A 14 -11.04 24.08 -22.13
N ALA A 15 -11.01 24.15 -20.80
CA ALA A 15 -10.29 23.17 -19.97
C ALA A 15 -10.94 21.77 -19.93
N LYS A 16 -12.20 21.64 -20.40
CA LYS A 16 -12.92 20.35 -20.48
C LYS A 16 -12.68 19.57 -21.77
N ALA A 17 -11.94 20.13 -22.73
CA ALA A 17 -11.70 19.53 -24.05
C ALA A 17 -10.25 19.07 -24.24
N ARG A 18 -9.52 18.77 -23.16
CA ARG A 18 -8.35 17.90 -23.31
C ARG A 18 -8.89 16.52 -23.69
N PRO A 19 -8.49 15.93 -24.82
CA PRO A 19 -8.78 14.51 -25.06
C PRO A 19 -8.26 13.76 -23.85
N GLN A 20 -9.17 13.06 -23.14
CA GLN A 20 -8.74 12.09 -22.16
C GLN A 20 -7.77 11.15 -22.88
N PRO A 21 -6.57 10.88 -22.34
CA PRO A 21 -5.71 9.87 -22.93
C PRO A 21 -6.57 8.63 -23.12
N ALA A 22 -6.62 8.12 -24.35
CA ALA A 22 -7.42 6.96 -24.71
C ALA A 22 -7.24 5.92 -23.62
N GLY A 23 -8.30 5.67 -22.85
CA GLY A 23 -8.22 4.93 -21.62
C GLY A 23 -7.51 3.61 -21.91
N GLU A 24 -6.41 3.35 -21.19
CA GLU A 24 -5.82 2.02 -21.21
C GLU A 24 -6.96 1.00 -21.06
N PRO A 25 -6.98 -0.07 -21.86
CA PRO A 25 -8.03 -1.07 -21.77
C PRO A 25 -8.15 -1.47 -20.30
N LEU A 26 -9.37 -1.30 -19.75
CA LEU A 26 -9.67 -1.64 -18.38
C LEU A 26 -9.23 -3.10 -18.16
N PRO A 27 -8.35 -3.37 -17.19
CA PRO A 27 -7.82 -4.71 -16.99
C PRO A 27 -8.96 -5.69 -16.71
N ASP A 28 -8.84 -6.90 -17.25
CA ASP A 28 -9.84 -7.93 -17.04
C ASP A 28 -10.12 -8.12 -15.53
N PRO A 29 -11.40 -8.29 -15.15
CA PRO A 29 -11.74 -8.52 -13.77
C PRO A 29 -11.05 -9.78 -13.25
N LEU A 30 -10.40 -9.67 -12.09
CA LEU A 30 -9.90 -10.83 -11.33
C LEU A 30 -11.02 -11.85 -11.09
N SER A 31 -10.65 -13.13 -11.13
CA SER A 31 -11.55 -14.20 -10.69
C SER A 31 -11.86 -14.09 -9.19
N PRO A 32 -13.02 -14.57 -8.72
CA PRO A 32 -13.39 -14.51 -7.30
C PRO A 32 -12.36 -15.15 -6.37
N THR A 33 -11.73 -16.25 -6.80
CA THR A 33 -10.64 -16.92 -6.06
C THR A 33 -9.44 -15.98 -5.90
N MET A 34 -9.02 -15.30 -6.98
CA MET A 34 -7.89 -14.38 -6.93
C MET A 34 -8.17 -13.18 -6.02
N VAL A 35 -9.40 -12.65 -6.01
CA VAL A 35 -9.81 -11.58 -5.08
C VAL A 35 -9.62 -12.01 -3.63
N LYS A 36 -10.10 -13.21 -3.25
CA LYS A 36 -9.90 -13.77 -1.90
C LYS A 36 -8.42 -13.90 -1.55
N MET A 37 -7.61 -14.42 -2.48
CA MET A 37 -6.17 -14.56 -2.27
C MET A 37 -5.47 -13.21 -2.05
N HIS A 38 -5.90 -12.14 -2.74
CA HIS A 38 -5.35 -10.80 -2.51
C HIS A 38 -5.71 -10.27 -1.11
N TYR A 39 -6.94 -10.48 -0.64
CA TYR A 39 -7.33 -10.09 0.73
C TYR A 39 -6.53 -10.85 1.80
N ILE A 40 -6.40 -12.18 1.64
CA ILE A 40 -5.58 -13.02 2.53
C ILE A 40 -4.12 -12.55 2.49
N GLY A 41 -3.58 -12.31 1.29
CA GLY A 41 -2.24 -11.80 1.10
C GLY A 41 -2.00 -10.47 1.81
N ILE A 42 -2.94 -9.52 1.71
CA ILE A 42 -2.87 -8.24 2.44
C ILE A 42 -2.86 -8.48 3.95
N PHE A 43 -3.73 -9.34 4.47
CA PHE A 43 -3.81 -9.63 5.90
C PHE A 43 -2.51 -10.26 6.43
N VAL A 44 -2.01 -11.30 5.77
CA VAL A 44 -0.75 -11.95 6.15
C VAL A 44 0.41 -10.97 6.08
N THR A 45 0.49 -10.17 5.01
CA THR A 45 1.55 -9.18 4.85
C THR A 45 1.47 -8.09 5.92
N PHE A 46 0.26 -7.66 6.30
CA PHE A 46 0.06 -6.71 7.38
C PHE A 46 0.60 -7.23 8.72
N LEU A 47 0.37 -8.51 9.04
CA LEU A 47 0.96 -9.14 10.23
C LEU A 47 2.49 -9.14 10.17
N VAL A 48 3.08 -9.43 9.01
CA VAL A 48 4.55 -9.35 8.82
C VAL A 48 5.07 -7.94 9.06
N VAL A 49 4.37 -6.91 8.58
CA VAL A 49 4.73 -5.51 8.85
C VAL A 49 4.67 -5.21 10.34
N LEU A 50 3.62 -5.64 11.05
CA LEU A 50 3.51 -5.44 12.50
C LEU A 50 4.66 -6.10 13.27
N VAL A 51 5.03 -7.32 12.89
CA VAL A 51 6.18 -8.03 13.44
C VAL A 51 7.48 -7.25 13.16
N GLY A 52 7.66 -6.75 11.93
CA GLY A 52 8.79 -5.89 11.57
C GLY A 52 8.85 -4.61 12.40
N LEU A 53 7.72 -3.94 12.64
CA LEU A 53 7.64 -2.74 13.47
C LEU A 53 7.96 -3.03 14.95
N ALA A 54 7.47 -4.14 15.50
CA ALA A 54 7.85 -4.59 16.83
C ALA A 54 9.37 -4.85 16.92
N GLY A 55 9.92 -5.46 15.86
CA GLY A 55 11.35 -5.66 15.68
C GLY A 55 12.16 -4.36 15.66
N VAL A 56 11.68 -3.33 14.96
CA VAL A 56 12.29 -1.98 14.98
C VAL A 56 12.35 -1.45 16.41
N MET A 57 11.27 -1.56 17.20
CA MET A 57 11.28 -1.09 18.58
C MET A 57 12.35 -1.81 19.43
N VAL A 58 12.48 -3.13 19.26
CA VAL A 58 13.52 -3.93 19.93
C VAL A 58 14.92 -3.45 19.53
N LEU A 59 15.15 -3.14 18.25
CA LEU A 59 16.45 -2.69 17.76
C LEU A 59 16.79 -1.27 18.25
N LEU A 60 15.79 -0.39 18.36
CA LEU A 60 15.98 0.96 18.90
C LEU A 60 16.34 0.96 20.40
N ASP A 61 15.91 -0.06 21.14
CA ASP A 61 16.24 -0.24 22.55
C ASP A 61 17.37 -1.27 22.75
N ALA A 62 18.06 -1.71 21.69
CA ALA A 62 19.03 -2.79 21.78
C ALA A 62 20.24 -2.45 22.67
N GLU A 63 20.67 -1.18 22.70
CA GLU A 63 21.82 -0.72 23.49
C GLU A 63 21.50 -0.57 24.98
N LYS A 64 20.26 -0.21 25.33
CA LYS A 64 19.85 0.03 26.72
C LYS A 64 19.21 -1.20 27.34
N GLY A 65 18.36 -1.91 26.58
CA GLY A 65 17.63 -3.09 27.05
C GLY A 65 16.70 -2.81 28.24
N GLU A 66 16.36 -1.54 28.49
CA GLU A 66 15.62 -1.10 29.67
C GLU A 66 14.12 -1.34 29.52
N LYS A 67 13.62 -1.48 28.29
CA LYS A 67 12.18 -1.63 28.05
C LYS A 67 11.74 -3.07 28.21
N TRP A 68 10.54 -3.25 28.75
CA TRP A 68 9.93 -4.56 28.99
C TRP A 68 9.89 -5.44 27.73
N TYR A 69 9.65 -4.85 26.55
CA TYR A 69 9.56 -5.58 25.29
C TYR A 69 10.92 -6.14 24.83
N SER A 70 12.03 -5.51 25.21
CA SER A 70 13.40 -5.93 24.87
C SER A 70 13.89 -7.12 25.69
N GLN A 71 13.17 -7.45 26.77
CA GLN A 71 13.45 -8.58 27.67
C GLN A 71 12.63 -9.83 27.33
N THR A 72 11.84 -9.77 26.26
CA THR A 72 10.99 -10.89 25.82
C THR A 72 11.77 -11.90 24.97
N LYS A 73 11.26 -13.14 24.90
CA LYS A 73 11.79 -14.16 23.98
C LYS A 73 11.68 -13.75 22.51
N PHE A 74 10.69 -12.91 22.18
CA PHE A 74 10.60 -12.31 20.86
C PHE A 74 11.82 -11.43 20.55
N ALA A 75 12.23 -10.56 21.48
CA ALA A 75 13.37 -9.68 21.27
C ALA A 75 14.68 -10.45 21.08
N GLU A 76 14.89 -11.51 21.88
CA GLU A 76 16.03 -12.42 21.73
C GLU A 76 16.06 -13.06 20.33
N LEU A 77 14.94 -13.63 19.90
CA LEU A 77 14.79 -14.24 18.58
C LEU A 77 15.00 -13.23 17.45
N TRP A 78 14.43 -12.03 17.59
CA TRP A 78 14.50 -10.98 16.58
C TRP A 78 15.92 -10.45 16.39
N LYS A 79 16.66 -10.24 17.49
CA LYS A 79 18.07 -9.87 17.45
C LYS A 79 18.88 -10.96 16.72
N SER A 80 18.69 -12.23 17.07
CA SER A 80 19.38 -13.35 16.40
C SER A 80 19.08 -13.42 14.90
N PHE A 81 17.82 -13.20 14.49
CA PHE A 81 17.47 -13.13 13.07
C PHE A 81 18.13 -11.96 12.35
N THR A 82 18.19 -10.80 13.00
CA THR A 82 18.77 -9.58 12.41
C THR A 82 20.30 -9.66 12.34
N GLU A 83 20.95 -10.33 13.29
CA GLU A 83 22.38 -10.63 13.24
C GLU A 83 22.75 -11.51 12.05
N ARG A 84 21.91 -12.50 11.73
CA ARG A 84 22.09 -13.37 10.56
C ARG A 84 21.76 -12.66 9.24
N ASN A 85 20.79 -11.76 9.26
CA ASN A 85 20.42 -10.96 8.10
C ASN A 85 19.97 -9.55 8.53
N PRO A 86 20.83 -8.52 8.32
CA PRO A 86 20.52 -7.15 8.74
C PRO A 86 19.34 -6.54 7.98
N PHE A 87 18.98 -7.09 6.81
CA PHE A 87 17.86 -6.62 6.01
C PHE A 87 16.50 -7.18 6.46
N THR A 88 16.46 -8.10 7.42
CA THR A 88 15.21 -8.74 7.88
C THR A 88 14.14 -7.71 8.23
N THR A 89 14.48 -6.72 9.06
CA THR A 89 13.57 -5.66 9.47
C THR A 89 13.13 -4.79 8.28
N THR A 90 14.05 -4.45 7.38
CA THR A 90 13.74 -3.68 6.17
C THR A 90 12.79 -4.44 5.25
N VAL A 91 13.00 -5.74 5.05
CA VAL A 91 12.14 -6.59 4.21
C VAL A 91 10.75 -6.71 4.83
N CYS A 92 10.64 -6.96 6.13
CA CYS A 92 9.36 -7.07 6.81
C CYS A 92 8.55 -5.76 6.73
N VAL A 93 9.18 -4.62 6.99
CA VAL A 93 8.49 -3.32 6.99
C VAL A 93 8.27 -2.81 5.56
N ASN A 94 9.34 -2.57 4.79
CA ASN A 94 9.24 -1.94 3.47
C ASN A 94 8.69 -2.90 2.42
N GLY A 95 9.20 -4.14 2.40
CA GLY A 95 8.71 -5.18 1.48
C GLY A 95 7.25 -5.52 1.75
N GLY A 96 6.88 -5.59 3.03
CA GLY A 96 5.49 -5.78 3.44
C GLY A 96 4.59 -4.63 3.01
N MET A 97 4.96 -3.37 3.29
CA MET A 97 4.19 -2.20 2.86
C MET A 97 4.06 -2.10 1.34
N ALA A 98 5.14 -2.35 0.59
CA ALA A 98 5.10 -2.36 -0.87
C ALA A 98 4.12 -3.42 -1.41
N THR A 99 4.13 -4.61 -0.82
CA THR A 99 3.23 -5.71 -1.19
C THR A 99 1.76 -5.36 -0.89
N ILE A 100 1.47 -4.76 0.27
CA ILE A 100 0.11 -4.29 0.61
C ILE A 100 -0.38 -3.27 -0.43
N VAL A 101 0.45 -2.28 -0.78
CA VAL A 101 0.10 -1.27 -1.78
C VAL A 101 -0.12 -1.90 -3.15
N PHE A 102 0.72 -2.84 -3.56
CA PHE A 102 0.57 -3.55 -4.84
C PHE A 102 -0.76 -4.34 -4.90
N LEU A 103 -1.03 -5.17 -3.89
CA LEU A 103 -2.26 -5.96 -3.82
C LEU A 103 -3.51 -5.07 -3.74
N GLY A 104 -3.44 -3.99 -2.95
CA GLY A 104 -4.51 -2.99 -2.84
C GLY A 104 -4.79 -2.28 -4.17
N LYS A 105 -3.75 -1.89 -4.91
CA LYS A 105 -3.90 -1.32 -6.27
C LYS A 105 -4.55 -2.32 -7.23
N ARG A 106 -4.18 -3.60 -7.16
CA ARG A 106 -4.78 -4.67 -7.97
C ARG A 106 -6.27 -4.84 -7.67
N LEU A 107 -6.66 -4.87 -6.40
CA LEU A 107 -8.06 -4.94 -5.97
C LEU A 107 -8.86 -3.71 -6.39
N TYR A 108 -8.27 -2.51 -6.28
CA TYR A 108 -8.89 -1.27 -6.73
C TYR A 108 -9.16 -1.27 -8.24
N LYS A 109 -8.18 -1.69 -9.05
CA LYS A 109 -8.34 -1.84 -10.51
C LYS A 109 -9.43 -2.86 -10.85
N HIS A 110 -9.49 -3.98 -10.15
CA HIS A 110 -10.58 -4.95 -10.32
C HIS A 110 -11.96 -4.34 -10.00
N GLY A 111 -12.08 -3.58 -8.91
CA GLY A 111 -13.31 -2.88 -8.56
C GLY A 111 -13.76 -1.88 -9.64
N GLN A 112 -12.82 -1.18 -10.29
CA GLN A 112 -13.12 -0.31 -11.43
C GLN A 112 -13.61 -1.11 -12.64
N ALA A 113 -12.95 -2.23 -12.98
CA ALA A 113 -13.35 -3.10 -14.09
C ALA A 113 -14.76 -3.67 -13.89
N VAL A 114 -15.09 -4.16 -12.69
CA VAL A 114 -16.43 -4.68 -12.36
C VAL A 114 -17.49 -3.59 -12.46
N LYS A 115 -17.20 -2.36 -12.00
CA LYS A 115 -18.13 -1.22 -12.13
C LYS A 115 -18.37 -0.85 -13.59
N ALA A 116 -17.32 -0.83 -14.41
CA ALA A 116 -17.43 -0.53 -15.84
C ALA A 116 -18.24 -1.59 -16.60
N LEU A 117 -18.11 -2.87 -16.23
CA LEU A 117 -18.91 -3.96 -16.80
C LEU A 117 -20.39 -3.86 -16.41
N LYS A 118 -20.71 -3.44 -15.19
CA LYS A 118 -22.11 -3.24 -14.73
C LYS A 118 -22.80 -1.99 -15.31
N ALA A 119 -22.03 -1.04 -15.84
CA ALA A 119 -22.53 0.19 -16.44
C ALA A 119 -22.80 0.07 -17.95
N ARG A 120 -22.51 -1.09 -18.54
CA ARG A 120 -22.89 -1.49 -19.89
C ARG A 120 -24.14 -2.35 -19.84
#